data_AF-A0A0A8Y9K8-F1
#
_entry.id   AF-A0A0A8Y9K8-F1
#
_cell.length_a   1.000
_cell.length_b   1.000
_cell.length_c   1.000
_cell.angle_alpha   90.00
_cell.angle_beta   90.00
_cell.angle_gamma   90.00
#
_symmetry.space_group_name_H-M   'P 1'
#
loop_
_entity.id
_entity.type
_entity.pdbx_description
1 polymer ?
#
loop_
_entity_poly.entity_id
_entity_poly.type
_entity_poly.pdbx_seq_one_letter_code
_entity_poly.pdbx_strand_id
1 'polypeptide(L)'
;MDATTNDIPSDFTVESYPTMYFYSSGGNLLPYEGGRTAEAIIDFIKKNKGSKPGEAAVEDDAAQTDATVEEEIAPESVKDEL
;
A
#
# COMPACT_ATOMS: atom_id res chain seq x y z
N MET A 1 10.74 -2.68 -3.78
CA MET A 1 10.70 -3.58 -4.94
C MET A 1 9.69 -3.00 -5.91
N ASP A 2 10.01 -2.91 -7.20
CA ASP A 2 9.04 -2.46 -8.20
C ASP A 2 8.24 -3.68 -8.67
N ALA A 3 6.99 -3.75 -8.23
CA ALA A 3 6.08 -4.86 -8.53
C ALA A 3 5.56 -4.86 -9.98
N THR A 4 5.81 -3.79 -10.77
CA THR A 4 5.41 -3.74 -12.19
C THR A 4 6.44 -4.39 -13.12
N THR A 5 7.70 -4.47 -12.68
CA THR A 5 8.83 -4.92 -13.50
C THR A 5 9.51 -6.17 -12.92
N ASN A 6 9.18 -6.58 -11.70
CA ASN A 6 9.77 -7.75 -11.05
C ASN A 6 8.71 -8.80 -10.70
N ASP A 7 9.09 -10.08 -10.77
CA ASP A 7 8.27 -11.19 -10.30
C ASP A 7 8.07 -11.13 -8.78
N ILE A 8 6.84 -11.31 -8.33
CA ILE A 8 6.46 -11.25 -6.92
C ILE A 8 6.39 -12.68 -6.36
N PRO A 9 7.09 -12.99 -5.25
CA PRO A 9 6.99 -14.31 -4.61
C PRO A 9 5.56 -14.57 -4.12
N SER A 10 5.16 -15.85 -4.11
CA SER A 10 3.80 -16.30 -3.76
C SER A 10 3.32 -15.86 -2.36
N ASP A 11 4.25 -15.54 -1.47
CA ASP A 11 3.96 -15.11 -0.10
C ASP A 11 3.44 -13.66 -0.03
N PHE A 12 3.58 -12.89 -1.11
CA PHE A 12 3.17 -11.48 -1.20
C PHE A 12 2.01 -11.33 -2.18
N THR A 13 0.91 -10.77 -1.71
CA THR A 13 -0.26 -10.47 -2.55
C THR A 13 -0.31 -8.96 -2.81
N VAL A 14 -0.18 -8.55 -4.07
CA VAL A 14 -0.25 -7.14 -4.45
C VAL A 14 -1.54 -6.89 -5.24
N GLU A 15 -2.54 -6.31 -4.56
CA GLU A 15 -3.85 -6.01 -5.14
C GLU A 15 -3.97 -4.54 -5.56
N SER A 16 -3.21 -3.65 -4.93
CA SER A 16 -3.23 -2.21 -5.18
C SER A 16 -1.83 -1.60 -5.03
N TYR A 17 -1.67 -0.32 -5.35
CA TYR A 17 -0.37 0.35 -5.23
C TYR A 17 -0.49 1.63 -4.39
N PRO A 18 0.46 1.90 -3.49
CA PRO A 18 1.49 0.99 -2.97
C PRO A 18 0.93 -0.04 -1.96
N THR A 19 1.40 -1.28 -2.02
CA THR A 19 1.24 -2.32 -0.97
C THR A 19 2.51 -2.43 -0.14
N MET A 20 2.37 -2.48 1.19
CA MET A 20 3.50 -2.57 2.12
C MET A 20 3.41 -3.82 2.99
N TYR A 21 4.54 -4.48 3.15
CA TYR A 21 4.70 -5.63 4.03
C TYR A 21 5.91 -5.43 4.94
N PHE A 22 5.83 -5.97 6.15
CA PHE A 22 6.90 -5.96 7.13
C PHE A 22 7.37 -7.39 7.42
N TYR A 23 8.67 -7.61 7.24
CA TYR A 23 9.32 -8.86 7.61
C TYR A 23 10.01 -8.69 8.95
N SER A 24 9.49 -9.34 9.99
CA SER A 24 10.05 -9.25 11.34
C SER A 24 11.31 -10.11 11.48
N SER A 25 12.12 -9.83 12.51
CA SER A 25 13.31 -10.62 12.81
C SER A 25 13.00 -12.10 13.13
N GLY A 26 11.75 -12.41 13.47
CA GLY A 26 11.27 -13.77 13.72
C GLY A 26 10.87 -14.53 12.45
N GLY A 27 11.05 -13.95 11.26
CA GLY A 27 10.64 -14.56 10.00
C GLY A 27 9.15 -14.39 9.69
N ASN A 28 8.47 -13.45 10.35
CA ASN A 28 7.04 -13.23 10.18
C ASN A 28 6.78 -12.16 9.14
N LEU A 29 5.94 -12.48 8.15
CA LEU A 29 5.46 -11.53 7.15
C LEU A 29 4.13 -10.95 7.60
N LEU A 30 4.06 -9.64 7.78
CA LEU A 30 2.88 -8.92 8.25
C LEU A 30 2.48 -7.86 7.21
N PRO A 31 1.21 -7.82 6.76
CA PRO A 31 0.71 -6.72 5.93
C PRO A 31 0.68 -5.42 6.75
N TYR A 32 1.00 -4.30 6.11
CA TYR A 32 0.94 -2.98 6.71
C TYR A 32 -0.25 -2.18 6.16
N GLU A 33 -1.28 -2.06 6.99
CA GLU A 33 -2.52 -1.32 6.69
C GLU A 33 -2.55 0.07 7.35
N GLY A 34 -1.43 0.50 7.95
CA GLY A 34 -1.35 1.78 8.66
C GLY A 34 -1.17 3.00 7.74
N GLY A 35 -1.19 4.18 8.36
CA GLY A 35 -0.99 5.45 7.64
C GLY A 35 0.39 5.55 6.98
N ARG A 36 0.48 6.17 5.80
CA ARG A 36 1.73 6.31 5.03
C ARG A 36 2.66 7.41 5.57
N THR A 37 2.61 7.69 6.88
CA THR A 37 3.44 8.69 7.55
C THR A 37 4.63 8.03 8.24
N ALA A 38 5.74 8.77 8.37
CA ALA A 38 6.95 8.24 8.99
C ALA A 38 6.70 7.77 10.43
N GLU A 39 5.91 8.52 11.20
CA GLU A 39 5.59 8.21 12.60
C GLU A 39 4.82 6.89 12.72
N ALA A 40 3.77 6.70 11.92
CA ALA A 40 2.97 5.47 11.91
C ALA A 40 3.78 4.23 11.50
N ILE A 41 4.70 4.38 10.55
CA ILE A 41 5.59 3.29 10.11
C ILE A 41 6.57 2.94 11.24
N ILE A 42 7.18 3.94 11.88
CA ILE A 42 8.13 3.73 12.98
C ILE A 42 7.47 2.98 14.14
N ASP A 43 6.26 3.39 14.52
CA ASP A 43 5.55 2.79 15.65
C ASP A 43 5.09 1.37 15.33
N PHE A 44 4.64 1.12 14.10
CA PHE A 44 4.34 -0.24 13.65
C PHE A 44 5.56 -1.16 13.67
N ILE A 45 6.72 -0.68 13.19
CA ILE A 45 7.97 -1.47 13.24
C ILE A 45 8.34 -1.76 14.69
N LYS A 46 8.31 -0.77 15.59
CA LYS A 46 8.63 -0.97 17.01
C LYS A 46 7.71 -2.01 17.67
N LYS A 47 6.40 -1.95 17.38
CA LYS A 47 5.39 -2.88 17.91
C LYS A 47 5.62 -4.32 17.41
N ASN A 48 6.02 -4.49 16.14
CA ASN A 48 6.11 -5.80 15.49
C ASN A 48 7.53 -6.39 15.41
N LYS A 49 8.56 -5.67 15.87
CA LYS A 49 9.99 -6.06 15.78
C LYS A 49 10.29 -7.44 16.40
N GLY A 50 9.48 -7.90 17.35
CA GLY A 50 9.66 -9.16 18.06
C GLY A 50 8.44 -10.10 18.08
N SER A 51 7.37 -9.80 17.33
CA SER A 51 6.15 -10.62 17.34
C SER A 51 6.44 -12.02 16.80
N LYS A 52 5.98 -13.04 17.54
CA LYS A 52 6.04 -14.47 17.13
C LYS A 52 5.05 -14.73 15.98
N PRO A 53 5.23 -15.81 15.20
CA PRO A 53 4.28 -16.19 14.17
C PRO A 53 2.88 -16.36 14.78
N GLY A 54 1.90 -15.59 14.30
CA GLY A 54 0.49 -15.70 14.70
C GLY A 54 -0.08 -14.56 15.54
N GLU A 55 0.73 -13.62 16.02
CA GLU A 55 0.23 -12.42 16.72
C GLU A 55 0.10 -11.26 15.72
N ALA A 56 -0.85 -11.41 14.79
CA ALA A 56 -1.24 -10.31 13.93
C ALA A 56 -1.99 -9.28 14.79
N ALA A 57 -1.37 -8.13 15.02
CA ALA A 57 -2.04 -6.97 15.60
C ALA A 57 -3.09 -6.48 14.59
N VAL A 58 -4.29 -7.04 14.69
CA VAL A 58 -5.52 -6.47 14.15
C VAL A 58 -5.96 -5.40 15.14
N GLU A 59 -6.15 -4.17 14.65
CA GLU A 59 -6.70 -2.93 15.28
C GLU A 59 -5.86 -1.75 14.73
N ASP A 60 -6.37 -0.71 14.06
CA ASP A 60 -7.70 -0.10 14.07
C ASP A 60 -7.89 0.78 12.80
N ASP A 61 -9.14 0.76 12.33
CA ASP A 61 -9.98 1.67 11.54
C ASP A 61 -9.44 2.85 10.67
N ALA A 62 -10.15 2.97 9.53
CA ALA A 62 -10.56 4.17 8.81
C ALA A 62 -9.54 5.08 8.07
N ALA A 63 -9.59 4.89 6.74
CA ALA A 63 -9.92 5.93 5.77
C ALA A 63 -9.13 7.25 5.77
N GLN A 64 -8.34 7.42 4.72
CA GLN A 64 -8.28 8.73 4.08
C GLN A 64 -8.59 8.58 2.59
N THR A 65 -9.86 8.82 2.28
CA THR A 65 -10.34 9.23 0.97
C THR A 65 -9.73 10.59 0.64
N ASP A 66 -9.05 10.69 -0.48
CA ASP A 66 -8.91 11.93 -1.26
C ASP A 66 -8.91 11.46 -2.73
N ALA A 67 -10.09 11.26 -3.33
CA ALA A 67 -10.87 12.30 -3.99
C ALA A 67 -10.02 13.12 -4.98
N THR A 68 -10.10 12.69 -6.24
CA THR A 68 -10.28 13.58 -7.40
C THR A 68 -9.11 14.52 -7.74
N VAL A 69 -8.29 14.08 -8.70
CA VAL A 69 -7.90 14.98 -9.79
C VAL A 69 -8.56 14.45 -11.05
N GLU A 70 -9.74 15.00 -11.35
CA GLU A 70 -10.19 15.19 -12.72
C GLU A 70 -9.08 15.97 -13.43
N GLU A 71 -8.37 15.32 -14.35
CA GLU A 71 -7.73 16.05 -15.44
C GLU A 71 -8.70 15.98 -16.62
N GLU A 72 -9.56 17.00 -16.68
CA GLU A 72 -10.21 17.47 -17.90
C GLU A 72 -9.17 17.58 -19.01
N ILE A 73 -9.20 16.65 -19.97
CA ILE A 73 -8.57 16.85 -21.28
C ILE A 73 -9.63 17.10 -22.35
N ALA A 74 -10.18 18.31 -22.35
CA ALA A 74 -10.71 18.98 -23.55
C ALA A 74 -10.75 20.49 -23.24
N PRO A 75 -10.45 21.39 -24.20
CA PRO A 75 -10.86 21.26 -25.60
C PRO A 75 -9.79 21.67 -26.62
N GLU A 76 -9.96 21.25 -27.88
CA GLU A 76 -9.73 22.02 -29.12
C GLU A 76 -9.33 21.11 -30.30
N SER A 77 -10.29 20.72 -31.12
CA SER A 77 -10.31 21.15 -32.53
C SER A 77 -11.54 20.62 -33.27
N VAL A 78 -12.03 21.50 -34.13
CA VAL A 78 -13.28 21.46 -34.88
C VAL A 78 -13.08 20.74 -36.23
N LYS A 79 -14.16 20.11 -36.73
CA LYS A 79 -14.40 19.63 -38.12
C LYS A 79 -13.62 18.38 -38.54
N ASP A 80 -14.24 17.35 -39.12
CA ASP A 80 -15.04 17.44 -40.35
C ASP A 80 -16.09 16.31 -40.42
N GLU A 81 -17.28 16.68 -40.91
CA GLU A 81 -18.43 15.80 -41.17
C GLU A 81 -18.12 14.83 -42.32
N LEU A 82 -18.49 13.56 -42.18
CA LEU A 82 -18.66 12.62 -43.30
C LEU A 82 -20.05 12.00 -43.26
#